data_AF-A0A9X5H4J5-F1
#
_entry.id   AF-A0A9X5H4J5-F1
#
_cell.length_a   1.000
_cell.length_b   1.000
_cell.length_c   1.000
_cell.angle_alpha   90.00
_cell.angle_beta   90.00
_cell.angle_gamma   90.00
#
_symmetry.space_group_name_H-M   'P 1'
#
loop_
_entity.id
_entity.type
_entity.pdbx_description
1 polymer ?
#
loop_
_entity_poly.entity_id
_entity_poly.type
_entity_poly.pdbx_seq_one_letter_code
_entity_poly.pdbx_strand_id
1 'polypeptide(L)'
;MAKKINFEKINAKAMAQVQNFAAARVSIAKEDRRFKEIIKPLNKKLDKIFEDRENDLAQGIDKEEVFRKHSTIETENAIRKATAEHREAVKPLNAALKATYEFIPASLYTAYEKKIEEGKRGDFLESIKKFLENLGIEEVSQSALCKLSERISDKLGVSCSNSKKLLDEGKFASTLNGNQFSKLFMSVFCDILIAEEALTVEF
;
A
#
# COMPACT_ATOMS: atom_id res chain seq x y z
N MET A 1 -18.71 31.15 -6.38
CA MET A 1 -17.77 30.08 -6.81
C MET A 1 -16.89 29.72 -5.62
N ALA A 2 -16.83 28.45 -5.21
CA ALA A 2 -15.91 28.04 -4.16
C ALA A 2 -14.47 28.19 -4.67
N LYS A 3 -13.62 28.94 -3.95
CA LYS A 3 -12.19 29.04 -4.27
C LYS A 3 -11.58 27.64 -4.18
N LYS A 4 -10.98 27.15 -5.25
CA LYS A 4 -10.24 25.88 -5.25
C LYS A 4 -8.98 26.00 -4.38
N ILE A 5 -8.47 24.86 -3.92
CA ILE A 5 -7.16 24.79 -3.27
C ILE A 5 -6.09 25.03 -4.35
N ASN A 6 -5.16 25.94 -4.09
CA ASN A 6 -4.02 26.13 -4.98
C ASN A 6 -2.86 25.23 -4.55
N PHE A 7 -2.67 24.09 -5.24
CA PHE A 7 -1.59 23.15 -4.98
C PHE A 7 -0.22 23.62 -5.50
N GLU A 8 -0.15 24.69 -6.31
CA GLU A 8 1.13 25.31 -6.69
C GLU A 8 1.84 25.95 -5.49
N LYS A 9 1.11 26.22 -4.41
CA LYS A 9 1.67 26.74 -3.15
C LYS A 9 2.36 25.68 -2.30
N ILE A 10 2.38 24.40 -2.72
CA ILE A 10 3.13 23.37 -2.00
C ILE A 10 4.62 23.76 -1.98
N ASN A 11 5.21 23.83 -0.80
CA ASN A 11 6.62 24.17 -0.64
C ASN A 11 7.53 23.08 -1.23
N ALA A 12 8.74 23.48 -1.65
CA ALA A 12 9.65 22.59 -2.36
C ALA A 12 10.03 21.32 -1.56
N LYS A 13 10.17 21.43 -0.23
CA LYS A 13 10.50 20.30 0.65
C LYS A 13 9.36 19.27 0.66
N ALA A 14 8.12 19.73 0.80
CA ALA A 14 6.94 18.89 0.79
C ALA A 14 6.68 18.27 -0.59
N MET A 15 6.88 19.04 -1.67
CA MET A 15 6.75 18.50 -3.03
C MET A 15 7.78 17.39 -3.30
N ALA A 16 9.04 17.59 -2.90
CA ALA A 16 10.07 16.57 -3.01
C ALA A 16 9.69 15.29 -2.24
N GLN A 17 9.06 15.41 -1.07
CA GLN A 17 8.58 14.25 -0.33
C GLN A 17 7.44 13.49 -1.03
N VAL A 18 6.47 14.22 -1.57
CA VAL A 18 5.37 13.64 -2.37
C VAL A 18 5.93 12.91 -3.59
N GLN A 19 6.88 13.53 -4.29
CA GLN A 19 7.57 12.92 -5.44
C GLN A 19 8.32 11.66 -5.02
N ASN A 20 9.06 11.69 -3.91
CA ASN A 20 9.77 10.52 -3.39
C ASN A 20 8.81 9.39 -3.01
N PHE A 21 7.65 9.71 -2.41
CA PHE A 21 6.62 8.72 -2.11
C PHE A 21 6.10 8.06 -3.40
N ALA A 22 5.74 8.88 -4.40
CA ALA A 22 5.25 8.38 -5.68
C ALA A 22 6.29 7.51 -6.39
N ALA A 23 7.55 7.97 -6.48
CA ALA A 23 8.65 7.23 -7.09
C ALA A 23 8.92 5.90 -6.37
N ALA A 24 8.89 5.87 -5.04
CA ALA A 24 9.02 4.64 -4.26
C ALA A 24 7.85 3.68 -4.53
N ARG A 25 6.60 4.17 -4.60
CA ARG A 25 5.43 3.34 -4.92
C ARG A 25 5.53 2.71 -6.31
N VAL A 26 5.94 3.48 -7.31
CA VAL A 26 6.14 2.98 -8.67
C VAL A 26 7.28 1.97 -8.71
N SER A 27 8.42 2.25 -8.07
CA SER A 27 9.56 1.34 -8.04
C SER A 27 9.21 -0.01 -7.41
N ILE A 28 8.45 -0.01 -6.30
CA ILE A 28 7.92 -1.23 -5.68
C ILE A 28 7.01 -1.97 -6.67
N ALA A 29 6.09 -1.26 -7.34
CA ALA A 29 5.18 -1.89 -8.29
C ALA A 29 5.91 -2.50 -9.51
N LYS A 30 6.96 -1.85 -10.02
CA LYS A 30 7.82 -2.38 -11.09
C LYS A 30 8.53 -3.66 -10.65
N GLU A 31 9.06 -3.67 -9.44
CA GLU A 31 9.72 -4.84 -8.87
C GLU A 31 8.74 -5.99 -8.59
N ASP A 32 7.55 -5.70 -8.04
CA ASP A 32 6.48 -6.68 -7.83
C ASP A 32 6.05 -7.31 -9.17
N ARG A 33 5.97 -6.51 -10.24
CA ARG A 33 5.64 -6.99 -11.58
C ARG A 33 6.74 -7.92 -12.12
N ARG A 34 8.00 -7.51 -12.04
CA ARG A 34 9.16 -8.33 -12.44
C ARG A 34 9.15 -9.67 -11.70
N PHE A 35 8.98 -9.64 -10.37
CA PHE A 35 8.93 -10.84 -9.55
C PHE A 35 7.77 -11.77 -9.95
N LYS A 36 6.60 -11.21 -10.21
CA LYS A 36 5.43 -11.98 -10.68
C LYS A 36 5.69 -12.66 -12.02
N GLU A 37 6.38 -12.01 -12.95
CA GLU A 37 6.76 -12.57 -14.25
C GLU A 37 7.74 -13.75 -14.11
N ILE A 38 8.57 -13.75 -13.06
CA ILE A 38 9.52 -14.84 -12.75
C ILE A 38 8.84 -16.00 -12.01
N ILE A 39 8.03 -15.72 -10.98
CA ILE A 39 7.45 -16.76 -10.12
C ILE A 39 6.31 -17.52 -10.78
N LYS A 40 5.48 -16.86 -11.58
CA LYS A 40 4.34 -17.50 -12.26
C LYS A 40 4.74 -18.75 -13.07
N PRO A 41 5.76 -18.71 -13.96
CA PRO A 41 6.18 -19.91 -14.70
C PRO A 41 6.83 -20.97 -13.80
N LEU A 42 7.56 -20.57 -12.75
CA LEU A 42 8.18 -21.53 -11.83
C LEU A 42 7.14 -22.30 -11.02
N ASN A 43 6.10 -21.63 -10.52
CA ASN A 43 4.99 -22.30 -9.85
C ASN A 43 4.25 -23.24 -10.81
N LYS A 44 3.99 -22.79 -12.05
CA LYS A 44 3.38 -23.68 -13.06
C LYS A 44 4.23 -24.91 -13.37
N LYS A 45 5.57 -24.77 -13.39
CA LYS A 45 6.48 -25.91 -13.54
C LYS A 45 6.39 -26.85 -12.34
N LEU A 46 6.27 -26.31 -11.13
CA LEU A 46 6.13 -27.08 -9.91
C LEU A 46 4.80 -27.85 -9.88
N ASP A 47 3.70 -27.20 -10.24
CA ASP A 47 2.37 -27.82 -10.34
C ASP A 47 2.39 -28.99 -11.32
N LYS A 48 3.00 -28.80 -12.50
CA LYS A 48 3.15 -29.88 -13.49
C LYS A 48 3.97 -31.05 -12.96
N ILE A 49 5.06 -30.79 -12.23
CA ILE A 49 5.85 -31.86 -11.59
C ILE A 49 4.98 -32.66 -10.61
N PHE A 50 4.09 -32.02 -9.86
CA PHE A 50 3.18 -32.72 -8.96
C PHE A 50 2.11 -33.53 -9.72
N GLU A 51 1.53 -32.98 -10.78
CA GLU A 51 0.60 -33.71 -11.66
C GLU A 51 1.26 -34.96 -12.26
N ASP A 52 2.48 -34.83 -12.79
CA ASP A 52 3.23 -35.95 -13.38
C ASP A 52 3.58 -37.03 -12.32
N ARG A 53 3.89 -36.62 -11.07
CA ARG A 53 4.08 -37.56 -9.94
C ARG A 53 2.81 -38.32 -9.60
N GLU A 54 1.68 -37.63 -9.50
CA GLU A 54 0.39 -38.26 -9.18
C GLU A 54 -0.01 -39.28 -10.26
N ASN A 55 0.19 -38.94 -11.53
CA ASN A 55 -0.06 -39.83 -12.66
C ASN A 55 0.82 -41.10 -12.61
N ASP A 56 2.13 -40.93 -12.40
CA ASP A 56 3.06 -42.07 -12.36
C ASP A 56 2.81 -42.97 -11.13
N LEU A 57 2.46 -42.40 -9.98
CA LEU A 57 2.07 -43.17 -8.79
C LEU A 57 0.76 -43.93 -9.01
N ALA A 58 -0.22 -43.32 -9.68
CA ALA A 58 -1.48 -43.98 -10.03
C ALA A 58 -1.29 -45.17 -11.00
N GLN A 59 -0.23 -45.15 -11.80
CA GLN A 59 0.16 -46.25 -12.68
C GLN A 59 0.97 -47.34 -11.97
N GLY A 60 1.24 -47.19 -10.67
CA GLY A 60 1.95 -48.19 -9.85
C GLY A 60 3.47 -48.14 -9.98
N ILE A 61 4.04 -47.05 -10.49
CA ILE A 61 5.49 -46.85 -10.52
C ILE A 61 5.99 -46.67 -9.08
N ASP A 62 7.16 -47.24 -8.78
CA ASP A 62 7.77 -47.14 -7.46
C ASP A 62 7.99 -45.68 -7.03
N LYS A 63 7.74 -45.39 -5.75
CA LYS A 63 7.80 -44.04 -5.22
C LYS A 63 9.21 -43.45 -5.36
N GLU A 64 10.26 -44.20 -5.08
CA GLU A 64 11.62 -43.65 -5.17
C GLU A 64 12.00 -43.30 -6.62
N GLU A 65 11.55 -44.13 -7.57
CA GLU A 65 11.70 -43.87 -8.99
C GLU A 65 10.95 -42.60 -9.44
N VAL A 66 9.68 -42.45 -9.04
CA VAL A 66 8.86 -41.26 -9.34
C VAL A 66 9.51 -39.98 -8.83
N PHE A 67 10.00 -39.97 -7.59
CA PHE A 67 10.61 -38.77 -7.00
C PHE A 67 11.98 -38.43 -7.64
N ARG A 68 12.71 -39.43 -8.14
CA ARG A 68 13.94 -39.23 -8.91
C ARG A 68 13.65 -38.66 -10.31
N LYS A 69 12.64 -39.20 -11.01
CA LYS A 69 12.21 -38.77 -12.35
C LYS A 69 11.62 -37.36 -12.34
N HIS A 70 10.78 -37.07 -11.35
CA HIS A 70 10.05 -35.81 -11.23
C HIS A 70 10.58 -34.99 -10.04
N SER A 71 11.87 -34.67 -10.05
CA SER A 71 12.49 -33.88 -8.96
C SER A 71 12.02 -32.42 -8.94
N THR A 72 11.70 -31.90 -7.76
CA THR A 72 11.31 -30.49 -7.55
C THR A 72 12.47 -29.58 -7.19
N ILE A 73 13.64 -30.15 -6.87
CA ILE A 73 14.76 -29.45 -6.20
C ILE A 73 15.20 -28.19 -6.95
N GLU A 74 15.42 -28.29 -8.26
CA GLU A 74 15.86 -27.15 -9.08
C GLU A 74 14.81 -26.03 -9.12
N THR A 75 13.54 -26.40 -9.33
CA THR A 75 12.43 -25.46 -9.40
C THR A 75 12.22 -24.77 -8.04
N GLU A 76 12.25 -25.51 -6.94
CA GLU A 76 12.17 -24.96 -5.59
C GLU A 76 13.34 -24.02 -5.27
N ASN A 77 14.56 -24.38 -5.65
CA ASN A 77 15.73 -23.53 -5.44
C ASN A 77 15.65 -22.23 -6.25
N ALA A 78 15.14 -22.29 -7.49
CA ALA A 78 14.88 -21.11 -8.29
C ALA A 78 13.81 -20.20 -7.65
N ILE A 79 12.73 -20.77 -7.12
CA ILE A 79 11.68 -20.02 -6.39
C ILE A 79 12.28 -19.35 -5.13
N ARG A 80 13.05 -20.10 -4.34
CA ARG A 80 13.71 -19.57 -3.12
C ARG A 80 14.65 -18.41 -3.47
N LYS A 81 15.47 -18.58 -4.51
CA LYS A 81 16.38 -17.54 -5.00
C LYS A 81 15.62 -16.28 -5.44
N ALA A 82 14.63 -16.42 -6.32
CA ALA A 82 13.83 -15.29 -6.80
C ALA A 82 13.12 -14.57 -5.65
N THR A 83 12.61 -15.31 -4.66
CA THR A 83 11.94 -14.75 -3.47
C THR A 83 12.91 -13.96 -2.59
N ALA A 84 14.13 -14.49 -2.39
CA ALA A 84 15.17 -13.80 -1.62
C ALA A 84 15.62 -12.51 -2.32
N GLU A 85 15.88 -12.58 -3.63
CA GLU A 85 16.26 -11.42 -4.45
C GLU A 85 15.18 -10.33 -4.41
N HIS A 86 13.92 -10.71 -4.59
CA HIS A 86 12.79 -9.78 -4.51
C HIS A 86 12.71 -9.11 -3.14
N ARG A 87 12.82 -9.89 -2.05
CA ARG A 87 12.79 -9.39 -0.68
C ARG A 87 13.88 -8.34 -0.43
N GLU A 88 15.11 -8.61 -0.87
CA GLU A 88 16.22 -7.67 -0.71
C GLU A 88 16.06 -6.44 -1.60
N ALA A 89 15.49 -6.58 -2.81
CA ALA A 89 15.21 -5.45 -3.70
C ALA A 89 14.15 -4.48 -3.13
N VAL A 90 13.05 -5.00 -2.56
CA VAL A 90 11.96 -4.15 -2.03
C VAL A 90 12.25 -3.57 -0.66
N LYS A 91 13.22 -4.12 0.09
CA LYS A 91 13.57 -3.66 1.44
C LYS A 91 13.99 -2.19 1.50
N PRO A 92 14.98 -1.70 0.71
CA PRO A 92 15.34 -0.29 0.70
C PRO A 92 14.19 0.59 0.17
N LEU A 93 13.41 0.11 -0.80
CA LEU A 93 12.27 0.84 -1.35
C LEU A 93 11.17 1.06 -0.30
N ASN A 94 10.87 0.05 0.51
CA ASN A 94 9.92 0.17 1.62
C ASN A 94 10.43 1.08 2.75
N ALA A 95 11.74 1.11 2.99
CA ALA A 95 12.35 2.04 3.94
C ALA A 95 12.22 3.49 3.45
N ALA A 96 12.54 3.74 2.18
CA ALA A 96 12.38 5.05 1.54
C ALA A 96 10.91 5.50 1.57
N LEU A 97 9.97 4.61 1.27
CA LEU A 97 8.54 4.87 1.35
C LEU A 97 8.07 5.25 2.77
N LYS A 98 8.63 4.62 3.81
CA LYS A 98 8.27 4.96 5.19
C LYS A 98 8.84 6.31 5.62
N ALA A 99 10.02 6.66 5.12
CA ALA A 99 10.66 7.95 5.42
C ALA A 99 9.83 9.15 4.92
N THR A 100 8.99 8.96 3.89
CA THR A 100 8.12 10.03 3.37
C THR A 100 6.86 10.28 4.21
N TYR A 101 6.65 9.55 5.31
CA TYR A 101 5.48 9.75 6.18
C TYR A 101 5.67 10.86 7.22
N GLU A 102 6.87 11.44 7.31
CA GLU A 102 7.21 12.46 8.31
C GLU A 102 6.26 13.68 8.31
N PHE A 103 5.70 14.04 7.15
CA PHE A 103 4.85 15.23 6.99
C PHE A 103 3.38 14.97 7.32
N ILE A 104 3.01 13.72 7.59
CA ILE A 104 1.67 13.37 8.06
C ILE A 104 1.62 13.76 9.54
N PRO A 105 0.75 14.71 9.94
CA PRO A 105 0.63 15.07 11.35
C PRO A 105 0.26 13.83 12.17
N ALA A 106 0.92 13.62 13.31
CA ALA A 106 0.59 12.51 14.22
C ALA A 106 -0.91 12.55 14.62
N SER A 107 -1.47 13.77 14.75
CA SER A 107 -2.89 13.98 15.04
C SER A 107 -3.83 13.47 13.96
N LEU A 108 -3.38 13.33 12.72
CA LEU A 108 -4.23 12.93 11.60
C LEU A 108 -4.68 11.47 11.72
N TYR A 109 -3.78 10.59 12.14
CA TYR A 109 -4.14 9.19 12.40
C TYR A 109 -5.13 9.09 13.57
N THR A 110 -4.86 9.78 14.69
CA THR A 110 -5.78 9.80 15.84
C THR A 110 -7.14 10.39 15.48
N ALA A 111 -7.18 11.44 14.65
CA ALA A 111 -8.43 12.01 14.18
C ALA A 111 -9.19 11.06 13.25
N TYR A 112 -8.49 10.28 12.43
CA TYR A 112 -9.07 9.19 11.64
C TYR A 112 -9.69 8.10 12.53
N GLU A 113 -9.00 7.70 13.60
CA GLU A 113 -9.53 6.71 14.55
C GLU A 113 -10.83 7.22 15.20
N LYS A 114 -10.82 8.44 15.75
CA LYS A 114 -12.01 9.06 16.33
C LYS A 114 -13.15 9.25 15.33
N LYS A 115 -12.84 9.53 14.06
CA LYS A 115 -13.85 9.63 13.00
C LYS A 115 -14.62 8.31 12.87
N ILE A 116 -13.92 7.19 12.89
CA ILE A 116 -14.50 5.85 12.71
C ILE A 116 -15.19 5.38 13.98
N GLU A 117 -14.54 5.53 15.13
CA GLU A 117 -15.00 4.95 16.39
C GLU A 117 -16.06 5.82 17.09
N GLU A 118 -15.98 7.15 16.94
CA GLU A 118 -16.82 8.10 17.68
C GLU A 118 -17.66 9.00 16.76
N GLY A 119 -17.54 8.87 15.43
CA GLY A 119 -18.23 9.74 14.47
C GLY A 119 -17.75 11.20 14.45
N LYS A 120 -16.64 11.52 15.12
CA LYS A 120 -16.11 12.89 15.26
C LYS A 120 -15.36 13.36 14.01
N ARG A 121 -16.11 13.76 12.98
CA ARG A 121 -15.57 14.23 11.69
C ARG A 121 -14.85 15.58 11.77
N GLY A 122 -15.15 16.41 12.77
CA GLY A 122 -14.51 17.73 12.96
C GLY A 122 -13.00 17.66 13.19
N ASP A 123 -12.56 16.74 14.05
CA ASP A 123 -11.13 16.54 14.36
C ASP A 123 -10.31 16.16 13.11
N PHE A 124 -10.95 15.41 12.19
CA PHE A 124 -10.34 14.99 10.93
C PHE A 124 -10.18 16.16 9.95
N LEU A 125 -11.18 17.03 9.84
CA LEU A 125 -11.11 18.26 9.05
C LEU A 125 -9.97 19.18 9.51
N GLU A 126 -9.87 19.39 10.83
CA GLU A 126 -8.81 20.21 11.43
C GLU A 126 -7.42 19.62 11.18
N SER A 127 -7.29 18.29 11.26
CA SER A 127 -6.01 17.62 10.97
C SER A 127 -5.63 17.68 9.48
N ILE A 128 -6.60 17.65 8.56
CA ILE A 128 -6.34 17.89 7.13
C ILE A 128 -5.91 19.33 6.89
N LYS A 129 -6.53 20.30 7.56
CA LYS A 129 -6.10 21.70 7.47
C LYS A 129 -4.64 21.87 7.87
N LYS A 130 -4.25 21.31 9.02
CA LYS A 130 -2.85 21.29 9.50
C LYS A 130 -1.91 20.58 8.54
N PHE A 131 -2.36 19.50 7.91
CA PHE A 131 -1.57 18.85 6.87
C PHE A 131 -1.32 19.81 5.69
N LEU A 132 -2.35 20.51 5.18
CA LEU A 132 -2.19 21.49 4.11
C LEU A 132 -1.28 22.67 4.53
N GLU A 133 -1.41 23.16 5.75
CA GLU A 133 -0.53 24.19 6.32
C GLU A 133 0.94 23.71 6.35
N ASN A 134 1.21 22.46 6.75
CA ASN A 134 2.56 21.86 6.70
C ASN A 134 3.11 21.74 5.27
N LEU A 135 2.23 21.63 4.27
CA LEU A 135 2.63 21.68 2.85
C LEU A 135 2.89 23.11 2.36
N GLY A 136 2.56 24.16 3.13
CA GLY A 136 2.67 25.57 2.71
C GLY A 136 1.38 26.18 2.15
N ILE A 137 0.25 25.48 2.29
CA ILE A 137 -1.06 25.95 1.81
C ILE A 137 -1.87 26.49 3.01
N GLU A 138 -1.67 27.77 3.33
CA GLU A 138 -2.26 28.39 4.53
C GLU A 138 -3.68 28.94 4.31
N GLU A 139 -3.95 29.52 3.13
CA GLU A 139 -5.24 30.18 2.85
C GLU A 139 -6.23 29.24 2.14
N VAL A 140 -6.81 28.30 2.88
CA VAL A 140 -7.83 27.38 2.35
C VAL A 140 -9.23 27.80 2.82
N SER A 141 -10.14 28.04 1.87
CA SER A 141 -11.53 28.31 2.22
C SER A 141 -12.19 27.09 2.87
N GLN A 142 -13.07 27.30 3.86
CA GLN A 142 -13.77 26.20 4.54
C GLN A 142 -14.48 25.26 3.57
N SER A 143 -15.12 25.80 2.52
CA SER A 143 -15.78 24.99 1.49
C SER A 143 -14.82 24.08 0.73
N ALA A 144 -13.62 24.59 0.41
CA ALA A 144 -12.59 23.81 -0.29
C ALA A 144 -11.98 22.73 0.61
N LEU A 145 -11.75 23.06 1.89
CA LEU A 145 -11.28 22.13 2.91
C LEU A 145 -12.27 20.97 3.11
N CYS A 146 -13.57 21.28 3.25
CA CYS A 146 -14.60 20.24 3.36
C CYS A 146 -14.61 19.30 2.15
N LYS A 147 -14.58 19.85 0.93
CA LYS A 147 -14.55 19.04 -0.30
C LYS A 147 -13.31 18.16 -0.40
N LEU A 148 -12.14 18.67 -0.03
CA LEU A 148 -10.92 17.86 -0.03
C LEU A 148 -11.03 16.74 1.01
N SER A 149 -11.46 17.07 2.23
CA SER A 149 -11.62 16.11 3.32
C SER A 149 -12.61 15.01 2.98
N GLU A 150 -13.73 15.34 2.33
CA GLU A 150 -14.69 14.37 1.80
C GLU A 150 -14.03 13.46 0.76
N ARG A 151 -13.38 14.02 -0.27
CA ARG A 151 -12.65 13.24 -1.30
C ARG A 151 -11.63 12.27 -0.72
N ILE A 152 -10.89 12.71 0.31
CA ILE A 152 -9.92 11.86 1.01
C ILE A 152 -10.66 10.80 1.84
N SER A 153 -11.67 11.22 2.61
CA SER A 153 -12.44 10.37 3.51
C SER A 153 -13.17 9.24 2.78
N ASP A 154 -13.71 9.50 1.60
CA ASP A 154 -14.42 8.51 0.78
C ASP A 154 -13.51 7.37 0.31
N LYS A 155 -12.21 7.66 0.18
CA LYS A 155 -11.18 6.68 -0.17
C LYS A 155 -10.50 6.04 1.04
N LEU A 156 -10.67 6.60 2.24
CA LEU A 156 -10.13 6.04 3.48
C LEU A 156 -11.10 5.00 4.06
N GLY A 157 -10.69 3.74 4.01
CA GLY A 157 -11.49 2.62 4.49
C GLY A 157 -11.35 2.30 5.98
N VAL A 158 -12.07 1.25 6.37
CA VAL A 158 -11.93 0.48 7.61
C VAL A 158 -11.50 -0.95 7.25
N SER A 159 -10.92 -1.70 8.18
CA SER A 159 -10.60 -3.12 8.02
C SER A 159 -11.52 -4.00 8.85
N CYS A 160 -11.55 -5.31 8.55
CA CYS A 160 -12.14 -6.29 9.46
C CYS A 160 -11.38 -6.29 10.79
N SER A 161 -12.11 -6.40 11.89
CA SER A 161 -11.51 -6.57 13.21
C SER A 161 -10.72 -7.87 13.29
N ASN A 162 -9.64 -7.85 14.07
CA ASN A 162 -8.96 -9.07 14.47
C ASN A 162 -9.80 -9.83 15.51
N SER A 163 -9.45 -11.11 15.74
CA SER A 163 -10.17 -11.97 16.69
C SER A 163 -10.26 -11.36 18.08
N LYS A 164 -9.23 -10.64 18.53
CA LYS A 164 -9.22 -9.97 19.84
C LYS A 164 -10.31 -8.90 19.93
N LYS A 165 -10.32 -7.91 19.02
CA LYS A 165 -11.35 -6.86 19.01
C LYS A 165 -12.76 -7.42 18.81
N LEU A 166 -12.90 -8.48 18.02
CA LEU A 166 -14.19 -9.13 17.82
C LEU A 166 -14.69 -9.80 19.11
N LEU A 167 -13.84 -10.57 19.79
CA LEU A 167 -14.21 -11.32 20.98
C LEU A 167 -14.34 -10.43 22.22
N ASP A 168 -13.47 -9.43 22.36
CA ASP A 168 -13.42 -8.57 23.54
C ASP A 168 -14.44 -7.41 23.45
N GLU A 169 -14.62 -6.82 22.27
CA GLU A 169 -15.43 -5.60 22.07
C GLU A 169 -16.70 -5.83 21.24
N GLY A 170 -16.91 -7.02 20.66
CA GLY A 170 -18.04 -7.30 19.77
C GLY A 170 -18.03 -6.50 18.46
N LYS A 171 -16.90 -5.86 18.12
CA LYS A 171 -16.77 -5.00 16.92
C LYS A 171 -16.29 -5.80 15.73
N PHE A 172 -17.05 -5.77 14.64
CA PHE A 172 -16.68 -6.43 13.38
C PHE A 172 -15.77 -5.58 12.48
N ALA A 173 -15.80 -4.26 12.65
CA ALA A 173 -14.98 -3.31 11.89
C ALA A 173 -13.94 -2.63 12.79
N SER A 174 -12.79 -2.28 12.20
CA SER A 174 -11.68 -1.63 12.88
C SER A 174 -10.97 -0.60 12.00
N THR A 175 -10.22 0.27 12.65
CA THR A 175 -9.32 1.23 12.01
C THR A 175 -8.15 0.51 11.34
N LEU A 176 -7.67 1.07 10.23
CA LEU A 176 -6.37 0.69 9.66
C LEU A 176 -5.27 0.97 10.69
N ASN A 177 -4.18 0.20 10.71
CA ASN A 177 -3.03 0.58 11.53
C ASN A 177 -2.34 1.83 10.97
N GLY A 178 -1.55 2.53 11.80
CA GLY A 178 -0.92 3.80 11.42
C GLY A 178 -0.07 3.75 10.14
N ASN A 179 0.62 2.64 9.87
CA ASN A 179 1.40 2.47 8.64
C ASN A 179 0.49 2.30 7.40
N GLN A 180 -0.57 1.50 7.53
CA GLN A 180 -1.57 1.30 6.47
C GLN A 180 -2.29 2.62 6.17
N PHE A 181 -2.70 3.34 7.23
CA PHE A 181 -3.30 4.66 7.12
C PHE A 181 -2.38 5.62 6.37
N SER A 182 -1.12 5.77 6.81
CA SER A 182 -0.16 6.71 6.22
C SER A 182 0.07 6.43 4.73
N LYS A 183 0.26 5.15 4.39
CA LYS A 183 0.42 4.71 3.00
C LYS A 183 -0.81 5.01 2.15
N LEU A 184 -2.00 4.72 2.65
CA LEU A 184 -3.25 4.94 1.93
C LEU A 184 -3.52 6.44 1.77
N PHE A 185 -3.40 7.22 2.85
CA PHE A 185 -3.58 8.66 2.84
C PHE A 185 -2.68 9.33 1.81
N MET A 186 -1.37 9.02 1.81
CA MET A 186 -0.43 9.58 0.83
C MET A 186 -0.74 9.13 -0.60
N SER A 187 -1.18 7.88 -0.80
CA SER A 187 -1.58 7.40 -2.12
C SER A 187 -2.78 8.19 -2.64
N VAL A 188 -3.80 8.37 -1.80
CA VAL A 188 -4.99 9.16 -2.12
C VAL A 188 -4.63 10.62 -2.40
N PHE A 189 -3.72 11.19 -1.62
CA PHE A 189 -3.27 12.57 -1.85
C PHE A 189 -2.50 12.70 -3.18
N CYS A 190 -1.65 11.74 -3.54
CA CYS A 190 -0.98 11.71 -4.84
C CYS A 190 -1.99 11.61 -6.00
N ASP A 191 -3.02 10.77 -5.90
CA ASP A 191 -4.09 10.70 -6.91
C ASP A 191 -4.75 12.08 -7.10
N ILE A 192 -5.00 12.80 -6.01
CA ILE A 192 -5.60 14.13 -6.04
C ILE A 192 -4.66 15.10 -6.75
N LEU A 193 -3.37 15.10 -6.41
CA LEU A 193 -2.39 16.00 -7.05
C LEU A 193 -2.21 15.70 -8.54
N ILE A 194 -2.22 14.43 -8.95
CA ILE A 194 -2.18 14.04 -10.38
C ILE A 194 -3.43 14.54 -11.09
N ALA A 195 -4.62 14.35 -10.50
CA ALA A 195 -5.88 14.81 -11.08
C ALA A 195 -6.00 16.34 -11.19
N GLU A 196 -5.27 17.08 -10.37
CA GLU A 196 -5.19 18.54 -10.39
C GLU A 196 -3.92 19.04 -11.11
N GLU A 197 -3.21 18.15 -11.82
CA GLU A 197 -1.99 18.43 -12.61
C GLU A 197 -0.82 19.02 -11.79
N ALA A 198 -0.87 18.91 -10.47
CA ALA A 198 0.14 19.41 -9.53
C ALA A 198 1.28 18.40 -9.28
N LEU A 199 1.14 17.15 -9.74
CA LEU A 199 2.15 16.10 -9.62
C LEU A 199 2.23 15.31 -10.94
N THR A 200 3.44 15.18 -11.48
CA THR A 200 3.74 14.29 -12.61
C THR A 200 4.49 13.06 -12.10
N VAL A 201 4.06 11.86 -12.54
CA VAL A 201 4.66 10.58 -12.14
C VAL A 201 4.93 9.74 -13.39
N GLU A 202 6.14 9.19 -13.48
CA GLU A 202 6.50 8.22 -14.52
C GLU A 202 6.18 6.80 -14.04
N PHE A 203 5.37 6.06 -14.80
CA PHE A 203 4.90 4.71 -14.44
C PHE A 203 5.75 3.57 -15.01
#